data_AF-K1XS65-F1
#
_entry.id   AF-K1XS65-F1
#
_cell.length_a   1.000
_cell.length_b   1.000
_cell.length_c   1.000
_cell.angle_alpha   90.00
_cell.angle_beta   90.00
_cell.angle_gamma   90.00
#
_symmetry.space_group_name_H-M   'P 1'
#
loop_
_entity.id
_entity.type
_entity.pdbx_description
1 polymer ?
#
loop_
_entity_poly.entity_id
_entity_poly.type
_entity_poly.pdbx_seq_one_letter_code
_entity_poly.pdbx_strand_id
1 'polypeptide(L)'
;MEPNGTPFRKLHVFAQSLLETLSWAGIIDLIDGMKLTEEWGATQLGLDKTSDVARALDKNEKIRASVPLTMGSCFLEVDEGPVNLKHIWNNEVRAKEMRIGEETPKEVFVTMFCTKDDEGPRLRNRLFC
;
A
#
# COMPACT_ATOMS: atom_id res chain seq x y z
N MET A 1 -17.74 -25.23 -6.91
CA MET A 1 -18.43 -24.66 -5.74
C MET A 1 -17.34 -24.20 -4.79
N GLU A 2 -17.18 -22.89 -4.61
CA GLU A 2 -16.28 -22.34 -3.58
C GLU A 2 -16.99 -22.45 -2.22
N PRO A 3 -16.42 -23.12 -1.21
CA PRO A 3 -17.07 -23.32 0.08
C PRO A 3 -16.93 -22.05 0.93
N ASN A 4 -18.01 -21.30 1.13
CA ASN A 4 -18.18 -20.25 2.14
C ASN A 4 -17.04 -19.21 2.30
N GLY A 5 -16.32 -18.87 1.23
CA GLY A 5 -15.24 -17.88 1.25
C GLY A 5 -15.71 -16.54 0.70
N THR A 6 -15.61 -15.46 1.48
CA THR A 6 -15.71 -14.10 0.94
C THR A 6 -14.70 -13.98 -0.21
N PRO A 7 -15.11 -13.49 -1.40
CA PRO A 7 -14.18 -13.35 -2.51
C PRO A 7 -13.07 -12.40 -2.07
N PHE A 8 -11.82 -12.87 -2.13
CA PHE A 8 -10.66 -11.99 -1.95
C PHE A 8 -10.83 -10.76 -2.83
N ARG A 9 -10.69 -9.56 -2.26
CA ARG A 9 -10.84 -8.34 -3.03
C ARG A 9 -9.84 -8.36 -4.19
N LYS A 10 -10.30 -7.91 -5.36
CA LYS A 10 -9.41 -7.72 -6.51
C LYS A 10 -8.25 -6.81 -6.11
N LEU A 11 -7.05 -7.13 -6.57
CA LEU A 11 -5.81 -6.45 -6.17
C LEU A 11 -5.88 -4.92 -6.33
N HIS A 12 -6.39 -4.43 -7.46
CA HIS A 12 -6.52 -2.98 -7.71
C HIS A 12 -7.49 -2.31 -6.75
N VAL A 13 -8.58 -2.98 -6.35
CA VAL A 13 -9.53 -2.44 -5.36
C VAL A 13 -8.88 -2.32 -3.99
N PHE A 14 -8.09 -3.33 -3.61
CA PHE A 14 -7.34 -3.29 -2.36
C PHE A 14 -6.27 -2.20 -2.38
N ALA A 15 -5.45 -2.14 -3.43
CA ALA A 15 -4.42 -1.11 -3.63
C ALA A 15 -5.01 0.31 -3.59
N GLN A 16 -6.11 0.55 -4.32
CA GLN A 16 -6.80 1.84 -4.34
C GLN A 16 -7.27 2.23 -2.93
N SER A 17 -7.85 1.28 -2.18
CA SER A 17 -8.29 1.55 -0.80
C SER A 17 -7.13 1.89 0.13
N LEU A 18 -5.94 1.30 -0.06
CA LEU A 18 -4.77 1.63 0.76
C LEU A 18 -4.27 3.05 0.45
N LEU A 19 -4.23 3.44 -0.83
CA LEU A 19 -3.87 4.80 -1.25
C LEU A 19 -4.84 5.85 -0.73
N GLU A 20 -6.14 5.65 -0.91
CA GLU A 20 -7.18 6.61 -0.47
C GLU A 20 -7.17 6.82 1.03
N THR A 21 -6.77 5.78 1.80
CA THR A 21 -6.69 5.83 3.27
C THR A 21 -5.30 6.15 3.81
N LEU A 22 -4.33 6.43 2.93
CA LEU A 22 -2.94 6.68 3.29
C LEU A 22 -2.34 5.62 4.22
N SER A 23 -2.66 4.35 3.97
CA SER A 23 -2.11 3.23 4.72
C SER A 23 -0.67 2.94 4.26
N TRP A 24 0.29 3.76 4.70
CA TRP A 24 1.69 3.72 4.25
C TRP A 24 2.33 2.34 4.32
N ALA A 25 2.26 1.69 5.48
CA ALA A 25 2.78 0.33 5.65
C ALA A 25 2.13 -0.66 4.68
N GLY A 26 0.80 -0.60 4.54
CA GLY A 26 0.07 -1.46 3.61
C GLY A 26 0.45 -1.21 2.14
N ILE A 27 0.67 0.05 1.75
CA ILE A 27 1.11 0.42 0.40
C ILE A 27 2.48 -0.20 0.12
N ILE A 28 3.44 -0.03 1.05
CA ILE A 28 4.80 -0.55 0.95
C ILE A 28 4.78 -2.08 0.84
N ASP A 29 4.11 -2.75 1.79
CA ASP A 29 4.02 -4.22 1.84
C ASP A 29 3.42 -4.77 0.54
N LEU A 30 2.39 -4.10 0.01
CA LEU A 30 1.74 -4.50 -1.23
C LEU A 30 2.66 -4.33 -2.44
N ILE A 31 3.31 -3.17 -2.56
CA ILE A 31 4.21 -2.84 -3.66
C ILE A 31 5.39 -3.81 -3.71
N ASP A 32 5.95 -4.11 -2.54
CA ASP A 32 7.13 -4.95 -2.40
C ASP A 32 6.78 -6.43 -2.56
N GLY A 33 5.70 -6.88 -1.93
CA GLY A 33 5.25 -8.27 -1.97
C GLY A 33 4.68 -8.69 -3.32
N MET A 34 4.12 -7.76 -4.11
CA MET A 34 3.50 -8.07 -5.41
C MET A 34 4.32 -7.60 -6.62
N LYS A 35 5.53 -7.06 -6.39
CA LYS A 35 6.43 -6.52 -7.41
C LYS A 35 5.71 -5.53 -8.34
N LEU A 36 4.95 -4.58 -7.76
CA LEU A 36 4.08 -3.65 -8.53
C LEU A 36 4.87 -2.48 -9.10
N THR A 37 4.57 -2.05 -10.32
CA THR A 37 5.33 -0.99 -11.00
C THR A 37 4.51 0.30 -11.14
N GLU A 38 5.15 1.37 -11.61
CA GLU A 38 4.48 2.64 -11.90
C GLU A 38 3.43 2.45 -13.00
N GLU A 39 3.77 1.69 -14.04
CA GLU A 39 2.89 1.40 -15.19
C GLU A 39 1.68 0.58 -14.76
N TRP A 40 1.87 -0.40 -13.87
CA TRP A 40 0.75 -1.15 -13.30
C TRP A 40 -0.19 -0.22 -12.54
N GLY A 41 0.33 0.68 -11.71
CA GLY A 41 -0.49 1.65 -10.98
C GLY A 41 -1.23 2.59 -11.93
N ALA A 42 -0.54 3.14 -12.93
CA ALA A 42 -1.13 4.04 -13.92
C ALA A 42 -2.26 3.40 -14.74
N THR A 43 -2.23 2.08 -14.94
CA THR A 43 -3.25 1.35 -15.71
C THR A 43 -4.39 0.80 -14.86
N GLN A 44 -4.15 0.52 -13.57
CA GLN A 44 -5.11 -0.17 -12.70
C GLN A 44 -5.73 0.72 -11.62
N LEU A 45 -5.13 1.87 -11.31
CA LEU A 45 -5.52 2.73 -10.18
C LEU A 45 -6.01 4.11 -10.65
N GLY A 46 -6.91 4.69 -9.87
CA GLY A 46 -7.39 6.05 -10.06
C GLY A 46 -6.44 7.07 -9.42
N LEU A 47 -5.26 7.27 -10.02
CA LEU A 47 -4.18 8.09 -9.44
C LEU A 47 -4.37 9.60 -9.59
N ASP A 48 -5.23 10.06 -10.49
CA ASP A 48 -5.51 11.50 -10.73
C ASP A 48 -6.40 12.14 -9.65
N LYS A 49 -6.48 11.51 -8.48
CA LYS A 49 -7.29 11.94 -7.33
C LYS A 49 -6.39 12.28 -6.14
N THR A 50 -7.00 12.89 -5.13
CA THR A 50 -6.39 13.10 -3.81
C THR A 50 -6.85 12.04 -2.81
N SER A 51 -6.15 11.94 -1.68
CA SER A 51 -6.58 11.17 -0.50
C SER A 51 -7.99 11.54 -0.02
N ASP A 52 -8.63 10.63 0.70
CA ASP A 52 -9.97 10.82 1.26
C ASP A 52 -9.91 11.69 2.54
N VAL A 53 -9.88 13.01 2.35
CA VAL A 53 -9.81 14.01 3.43
C VAL A 53 -11.01 13.91 4.38
N ALA A 54 -12.21 13.67 3.85
CA ALA A 54 -13.42 13.55 4.67
C ALA A 54 -13.31 12.38 5.65
N ARG A 55 -12.76 11.25 5.18
CA ARG A 55 -12.49 10.09 6.03
C ARG A 55 -11.36 10.34 7.03
N ALA A 56 -10.32 11.08 6.66
CA ALA A 56 -9.26 11.46 7.60
C ALA A 56 -9.82 12.27 8.77
N LEU A 57 -10.66 13.28 8.48
CA LEU A 57 -11.35 14.10 9.47
C LEU A 57 -12.23 13.27 10.41
N ASP A 58 -13.10 12.41 9.85
CA ASP A 58 -13.98 11.52 10.63
C ASP A 58 -13.17 10.56 11.52
N LYS A 59 -12.05 10.03 11.01
CA LYS A 59 -11.17 9.15 11.79
C LYS A 59 -10.51 9.91 12.94
N ASN A 60 -10.02 11.12 12.71
CA ASN A 60 -9.39 11.93 13.75
C ASN A 60 -10.38 12.38 14.82
N GLU A 61 -11.62 12.71 14.44
CA GLU A 61 -12.71 12.97 15.39
C GLU A 61 -12.96 11.75 16.30
N LYS A 62 -13.04 10.55 15.70
CA LYS A 62 -13.18 9.30 16.46
C LYS A 62 -12.00 9.03 17.38
N ILE A 63 -10.77 9.31 16.94
CA ILE A 63 -9.56 9.17 17.77
C ILE A 63 -9.66 10.11 18.97
N ARG A 64 -9.94 11.40 18.75
CA ARG A 64 -10.09 12.40 19.82
C ARG A 64 -11.19 12.05 20.82
N ALA A 65 -12.27 11.41 20.36
CA ALA A 65 -13.34 10.92 21.23
C ALA A 65 -12.96 9.66 22.03
N SER A 66 -11.98 8.89 21.55
CA SER A 66 -11.59 7.58 22.11
C SER A 66 -10.41 7.62 23.07
N VAL A 67 -9.67 8.73 23.13
CA VAL A 67 -8.47 8.87 23.98
C VAL A 67 -8.51 10.15 24.81
N PRO A 68 -7.89 10.19 26.01
CA PRO A 68 -7.76 11.42 26.77
C PRO A 68 -6.97 12.47 25.99
N LEU A 69 -7.46 13.72 25.92
CA LEU A 69 -6.80 14.83 25.24
C LEU A 69 -5.57 15.32 26.03
N THR A 70 -4.45 14.65 25.81
CA THR A 70 -3.10 15.04 26.25
C THR A 70 -2.31 15.67 25.11
N MET A 71 -1.17 16.28 25.42
CA MET A 71 -0.26 16.82 24.40
C MET A 71 0.24 15.78 23.39
N GLY A 72 0.28 14.49 23.76
CA GLY A 72 0.73 13.41 22.87
C GLY A 72 -0.37 12.80 22.00
N SER A 73 -1.63 13.17 22.21
CA SER A 73 -2.77 12.51 21.56
C SER A 73 -2.82 12.78 20.06
N CYS A 74 -2.29 13.92 19.62
CA CYS A 74 -2.21 14.28 18.20
C CYS A 74 -1.29 13.34 17.40
N PHE A 75 -0.35 12.63 18.04
CA PHE A 75 0.51 11.64 17.35
C PHE A 75 -0.26 10.42 16.85
N LEU A 76 -1.50 10.22 17.30
CA LEU A 76 -2.37 9.14 16.85
C LEU A 76 -3.21 9.54 15.63
N GLU A 77 -3.33 10.84 15.35
CA GLU A 77 -4.12 11.35 14.24
C GLU A 77 -3.46 11.05 12.89
N VAL A 78 -4.29 10.94 11.85
CA VAL A 78 -3.84 10.79 10.46
C VAL A 78 -3.79 12.15 9.77
N ASP A 79 -3.00 12.27 8.71
CA ASP A 79 -2.91 13.50 7.92
C ASP A 79 -4.26 13.84 7.26
N GLU A 80 -4.73 15.07 7.48
CA GLU A 80 -5.98 15.62 6.93
C GLU A 80 -5.74 16.40 5.62
N GLY A 81 -4.48 16.57 5.20
CA GLY A 81 -4.13 17.26 3.97
C GLY A 81 -4.52 16.47 2.70
N PRO A 82 -4.96 17.14 1.63
CA PRO A 82 -5.16 16.47 0.35
C PRO A 82 -3.79 16.09 -0.24
N VAL A 83 -3.51 14.78 -0.32
CA VAL A 83 -2.27 14.27 -0.91
C VAL A 83 -2.55 13.67 -2.27
N ASN A 84 -1.69 13.98 -3.25
CA ASN A 84 -1.81 13.45 -4.61
C ASN A 84 -1.46 11.94 -4.64
N LEU A 85 -2.41 11.09 -5.04
CA LEU A 85 -2.22 9.64 -5.02
C LEU A 85 -1.15 9.15 -6.00
N LYS A 86 -1.05 9.79 -7.18
CA LYS A 86 0.00 9.49 -8.16
C LYS A 86 1.39 9.74 -7.59
N HIS A 87 1.55 10.85 -6.85
CA HIS A 87 2.82 11.18 -6.21
C HIS A 87 3.21 10.11 -5.19
N ILE A 88 2.28 9.72 -4.30
CA ILE A 88 2.50 8.66 -3.31
C ILE A 88 2.91 7.36 -4.00
N TRP A 89 2.09 6.89 -4.94
CA TRP A 89 2.32 5.62 -5.61
C TRP A 89 3.71 5.56 -6.27
N ASN A 90 4.04 6.58 -7.08
CA ASN A 90 5.31 6.63 -7.79
C ASN A 90 6.50 6.74 -6.84
N ASN A 91 6.39 7.55 -5.78
CA ASN A 91 7.43 7.65 -4.76
C ASN A 91 7.71 6.29 -4.11
N GLU A 92 6.65 5.60 -3.67
CA GLU A 92 6.80 4.31 -3.01
C GLU A 92 7.31 3.21 -3.93
N VAL A 93 6.90 3.20 -5.21
CA VAL A 93 7.45 2.25 -6.20
C VAL A 93 8.93 2.53 -6.46
N ARG A 94 9.37 3.79 -6.53
CA ARG A 94 10.79 4.14 -6.74
C ARG A 94 11.65 3.84 -5.51
N ALA A 95 11.09 3.98 -4.32
CA ALA A 95 11.80 3.78 -3.06
C ALA A 95 12.05 2.31 -2.69
N LYS A 96 11.59 1.34 -3.51
CA LYS A 96 11.77 -0.11 -3.27
C LYS A 96 13.18 -0.53 -2.91
N GLU A 97 14.16 -0.04 -3.66
CA GLU A 97 15.56 -0.42 -3.47
C GLU A 97 16.10 0.06 -2.11
N MET A 98 15.59 1.19 -1.61
CA MET A 98 15.96 1.74 -0.30
C MET A 98 15.43 0.88 0.86
N ARG A 99 14.43 0.03 0.61
CA ARG A 99 13.84 -0.89 1.60
C ARG A 99 14.51 -2.26 1.61
N ILE A 100 15.42 -2.53 0.67
CA ILE A 100 16.24 -3.75 0.69
C ILE A 100 17.30 -3.56 1.76
N GLY A 101 17.23 -4.37 2.82
CA GLY A 101 18.19 -4.35 3.92
C GLY A 101 19.61 -4.67 3.45
N GLU A 102 20.61 -4.19 4.19
CA GLU A 102 22.03 -4.38 3.87
C GLU A 102 22.45 -5.85 3.87
N GLU A 103 21.73 -6.70 4.60
CA GLU A 103 21.92 -8.15 4.64
C GLU A 103 21.55 -8.85 3.33
N THR A 104 20.82 -8.17 2.44
CA THR A 104 20.27 -8.74 1.22
C THR A 104 20.98 -8.15 -0.02
N PRO A 105 21.63 -8.96 -0.88
CA PRO A 105 22.31 -8.46 -2.07
C PRO A 105 21.36 -7.76 -3.06
N LYS A 106 21.53 -6.45 -3.27
CA LYS A 106 20.72 -5.64 -4.20
C LYS A 106 20.92 -6.05 -5.67
N GLU A 107 21.99 -6.78 -5.95
CA GLU A 107 22.26 -7.38 -7.25
C GLU A 107 21.26 -8.49 -7.57
N VAL A 108 20.71 -9.16 -6.56
CA VAL A 108 19.82 -10.32 -6.70
C VAL A 108 18.35 -9.94 -6.49
N PHE A 109 18.07 -8.96 -5.61
CA PHE A 109 16.71 -8.60 -5.20
C PHE A 109 16.19 -7.33 -5.88
N VAL A 110 14.88 -7.28 -6.16
CA VAL A 110 14.16 -6.11 -6.70
C VAL A 110 13.34 -5.42 -5.61
N THR A 111 12.83 -6.21 -4.67
CA THR A 111 12.16 -5.76 -3.45
C THR A 111 12.68 -6.62 -2.30
N MET A 112 12.36 -6.28 -1.04
CA MET A 112 12.75 -7.10 0.10
C MET A 112 12.19 -8.53 0.08
N PHE A 113 11.21 -8.83 -0.78
CA PHE A 113 10.54 -10.13 -0.89
C PHE A 113 10.73 -10.83 -2.24
N CYS A 114 11.19 -10.14 -3.28
CA CYS A 114 11.24 -10.68 -4.64
C CYS A 114 12.63 -10.54 -5.27
N THR A 115 13.10 -11.63 -5.89
CA THR A 115 14.33 -11.62 -6.70
C THR A 115 14.10 -11.04 -8.10
N LYS A 116 15.18 -10.73 -8.80
CA LYS A 116 15.15 -10.28 -10.21
C LYS A 116 14.57 -11.36 -11.13
N ASP A 117 14.97 -12.61 -10.91
CA ASP A 117 14.55 -13.76 -11.72
C ASP A 117 13.13 -14.26 -11.41
N ASP A 118 12.51 -13.79 -10.33
CA ASP A 118 11.12 -14.13 -10.00
C ASP A 118 10.15 -13.35 -10.90
N GLU A 119 9.33 -14.07 -11.67
CA GLU A 119 8.21 -13.50 -12.44
C GLU A 119 7.18 -12.80 -11.54
N GLY A 120 7.23 -13.08 -10.25
CA GLY A 120 6.40 -12.46 -9.22
C GLY A 120 5.16 -13.29 -8.90
N PRO A 121 4.60 -13.15 -7.69
CA PRO A 121 3.55 -14.03 -7.19
C PRO A 121 2.24 -13.98 -7.99
N ARG A 122 2.09 -12.99 -8.88
CA ARG A 122 0.94 -12.84 -9.78
C ARG A 122 1.04 -13.68 -11.05
N LEU A 123 2.27 -14.00 -11.49
CA LEU A 123 2.54 -14.72 -12.74
C LEU A 123 2.84 -16.20 -12.51
N ARG A 124 3.20 -16.59 -11.27
CA ARG A 124 3.36 -17.99 -10.90
C ARG A 124 2.06 -18.75 -11.17
N ASN A 125 2.14 -19.82 -11.98
CA ASN A 125 1.08 -20.81 -12.06
C ASN A 125 0.81 -21.34 -10.66
N ARG A 126 -0.39 -21.09 -10.12
CA ARG A 126 -0.84 -21.71 -8.88
C ARG A 126 -1.04 -23.18 -9.17
N LEU A 127 0.01 -23.98 -9.01
CA LEU A 127 -0.14 -25.41 -8.84
C LEU A 127 -0.89 -25.60 -7.52
N PHE A 128 -2.22 -25.71 -7.62
CA PHE A 128 -3.05 -26.20 -6.54
C PHE A 128 -2.51 -27.61 -6.20
N CYS A 129 -1.94 -27.75 -5.00
CA CYS A 129 -1.81 -29.06 -4.34
C CYS A 129 -3.07 -29.30 -3.51
#